data_AF-A0A2H9TMU5-F1
#
_entry.id   AF-A0A2H9TMU5-F1
#
_cell.length_a   1.000
_cell.length_b   1.000
_cell.length_c   1.000
_cell.angle_alpha   90.00
_cell.angle_beta   90.00
_cell.angle_gamma   90.00
#
_symmetry.space_group_name_H-M   'P 1'
#
loop_
_entity.id
_entity.type
_entity.pdbx_description
1 polymer ?
#
loop_
_entity_poly.entity_id
_entity_poly.type
_entity_poly.pdbx_seq_one_letter_code
_entity_poly.pdbx_strand_id
1 'polypeptide(L)'
;MQGDFDRHRTVLARLHEKSQQERESNFIRIRRQQLGSMEARIAHTRKERPPILVTKNERRPTVALGWVPRQRTEPVPIRLDLEMDGYKLRDTLLWDLHDESLAAEDFAEFTCRDFDLPLSTFSPAIVKSIQQQLQEHREAANMLRNAGGPASLAGVRALVKLDITIGLLQLTDQIEWDLGESKNSPADFAVDYVRELALPVEFITAITNDIMEQVAHIRRALLLVGYSKDSNGTVRPHDPELQPLILPALKGTRRDPNTLNDFTPIILELDPVEVEKIEQSRDREARRKRRQTRGRRPVEGISMVNWTHISPPKTILTPLSYRGSLHRMLGRIEDDETTDSTTTRTTTRSRRSKK
;
A
#
# COMPACT_ATOMS: atom_id res chain seq x y z
N MET A 1 -40.69 33.13 -23.29
CA MET A 1 -39.30 32.63 -23.27
C MET A 1 -38.84 32.11 -21.90
N GLN A 2 -39.36 32.60 -20.77
CA GLN A 2 -38.99 32.07 -19.43
C GLN A 2 -39.56 30.65 -19.14
N GLY A 3 -40.79 30.37 -19.60
CA GLY A 3 -41.49 29.11 -19.28
C GLY A 3 -40.93 27.84 -19.94
N ASP A 4 -40.21 27.96 -21.06
CA ASP A 4 -39.57 26.81 -21.72
C ASP A 4 -38.24 26.42 -21.07
N PHE A 5 -37.53 27.38 -20.47
CA PHE A 5 -36.30 27.13 -19.71
C PHE A 5 -36.56 26.33 -18.42
N ASP A 6 -37.65 26.63 -17.71
CA ASP A 6 -38.02 25.91 -16.47
C ASP A 6 -38.49 24.48 -16.75
N ARG A 7 -39.16 24.26 -17.89
CA ARG A 7 -39.51 22.92 -18.36
C ARG A 7 -38.26 22.10 -18.67
N HIS A 8 -37.26 22.70 -19.31
CA HIS A 8 -36.02 21.99 -19.65
C HIS A 8 -35.21 21.61 -18.40
N ARG A 9 -35.15 22.49 -17.39
CA ARG A 9 -34.53 22.21 -16.08
C ARG A 9 -35.22 21.08 -15.34
N THR A 10 -36.55 21.05 -15.37
CA THR A 10 -37.35 20.00 -14.72
C THR A 10 -37.14 18.64 -15.40
N VAL A 11 -36.99 18.62 -16.73
CA VAL A 11 -36.67 17.40 -17.48
C VAL A 11 -35.27 16.90 -17.14
N LEU A 12 -34.26 17.78 -17.06
CA LEU A 12 -32.90 17.40 -16.70
C LEU A 12 -32.78 16.90 -15.25
N ALA A 13 -33.50 17.52 -14.30
CA ALA A 13 -33.55 17.05 -12.92
C ALA A 13 -34.15 15.65 -12.82
N ARG A 14 -35.23 15.37 -13.56
CA ARG A 14 -35.85 14.03 -13.62
C ARG A 14 -34.97 12.98 -14.28
N LEU A 15 -34.15 13.36 -15.25
CA LEU A 15 -33.17 12.45 -15.88
C LEU A 15 -32.02 12.12 -14.92
N HIS A 16 -31.54 13.11 -14.17
CA HIS A 16 -30.51 12.89 -13.14
C HIS A 16 -31.02 12.01 -12.00
N GLU A 17 -32.26 12.23 -11.55
CA GLU A 17 -32.91 11.41 -10.52
C GLU A 17 -33.13 9.97 -10.99
N LYS A 18 -33.58 9.77 -12.24
CA LYS A 18 -33.67 8.43 -12.84
C LYS A 18 -32.30 7.74 -12.94
N SER A 19 -31.25 8.46 -13.32
CA SER A 19 -29.89 7.90 -13.39
C SER A 19 -29.34 7.52 -12.01
N GLN A 20 -29.64 8.30 -10.96
CA GLN A 20 -29.27 7.96 -9.59
C GLN A 20 -30.04 6.72 -9.10
N GLN A 21 -31.34 6.65 -9.39
CA GLN A 21 -32.19 5.53 -9.00
C GLN A 21 -31.82 4.22 -9.74
N GLU A 22 -31.39 4.31 -10.99
CA GLU A 22 -30.83 3.18 -11.74
C GLU A 22 -29.48 2.71 -11.18
N ARG A 23 -28.62 3.63 -10.73
CA ARG A 23 -27.34 3.30 -10.08
C ARG A 23 -27.54 2.63 -8.72
N GLU A 24 -28.46 3.13 -7.90
CA GLU A 24 -28.85 2.49 -6.63
C GLU A 24 -29.46 1.11 -6.86
N SER A 25 -30.31 0.97 -7.88
CA SER A 25 -30.92 -0.33 -8.23
C SER A 25 -29.89 -1.35 -8.70
N ASN A 26 -28.89 -0.91 -9.47
CA ASN A 26 -27.76 -1.75 -9.88
C ASN A 26 -26.88 -2.14 -8.69
N PHE A 27 -26.62 -1.21 -7.76
CA PHE A 27 -25.90 -1.49 -6.51
C PHE A 27 -26.59 -2.58 -5.66
N ILE A 28 -27.92 -2.48 -5.50
CA ILE A 28 -28.71 -3.49 -4.78
C ILE A 28 -28.70 -4.84 -5.50
N ARG A 29 -28.76 -4.86 -6.83
CA ARG A 29 -28.74 -6.08 -7.64
C ARG A 29 -27.39 -6.81 -7.54
N ILE A 30 -26.28 -6.07 -7.63
CA ILE A 30 -24.91 -6.60 -7.46
C ILE A 30 -24.75 -7.18 -6.05
N ARG A 31 -25.23 -6.47 -5.03
CA ARG A 31 -25.21 -6.93 -3.63
C ARG A 31 -25.96 -8.24 -3.41
N ARG A 32 -27.15 -8.40 -4.03
CA ARG A 32 -27.95 -9.63 -3.94
C ARG A 32 -27.27 -10.81 -4.65
N GLN A 33 -26.56 -10.54 -5.75
CA GLN A 33 -25.82 -11.56 -6.50
C GLN A 33 -24.53 -12.00 -5.78
N GLN A 34 -23.81 -11.07 -5.13
CA GLN A 34 -22.64 -11.38 -4.31
C GLN A 34 -23.00 -12.14 -3.02
N LEU A 35 -24.10 -11.78 -2.35
CA LEU A 35 -24.59 -12.53 -1.18
C LEU A 35 -24.96 -13.99 -1.54
N GLY A 36 -25.65 -14.21 -2.65
CA GLY A 36 -25.99 -15.57 -3.11
C GLY A 36 -24.76 -16.42 -3.48
N SER A 37 -23.73 -15.81 -4.07
CA SER A 37 -22.46 -16.48 -4.37
C SER A 37 -21.68 -16.83 -3.09
N MET A 38 -21.72 -15.96 -2.08
CA MET A 38 -21.03 -16.17 -0.80
C MET A 38 -21.71 -17.24 0.06
N GLU A 39 -23.04 -17.26 0.13
CA GLU A 39 -23.81 -18.31 0.83
C GLU A 39 -23.59 -19.69 0.19
N ALA A 40 -23.51 -19.77 -1.14
CA ALA A 40 -23.21 -21.01 -1.84
C ALA A 40 -21.80 -21.56 -1.48
N ARG A 41 -20.80 -20.68 -1.32
CA ARG A 41 -19.43 -21.06 -0.92
C ARG A 41 -19.34 -21.53 0.53
N ILE A 42 -20.12 -20.93 1.43
CA ILE A 42 -20.20 -21.32 2.85
C ILE A 42 -20.95 -22.66 3.02
N ALA A 43 -21.95 -22.94 2.20
CA ALA A 43 -22.69 -24.21 2.25
C ALA A 43 -21.83 -25.41 1.81
N HIS A 44 -20.87 -25.23 0.90
CA HIS A 44 -20.01 -26.31 0.39
C HIS A 44 -18.90 -26.72 1.37
N THR A 45 -18.60 -25.92 2.39
CA THR A 45 -17.57 -26.23 3.41
C THR A 45 -18.15 -26.91 4.67
N ARG A 46 -19.48 -27.14 4.71
CA ARG A 46 -20.20 -27.72 5.86
C ARG A 46 -20.37 -29.25 5.85
N LYS A 47 -19.67 -29.99 4.99
CA LYS A 47 -19.60 -31.46 5.13
C LYS A 47 -18.59 -31.85 6.21
N GLU A 48 -19.13 -32.00 7.42
CA GLU A 48 -18.72 -32.85 8.54
C GLU A 48 -17.22 -33.19 8.63
N ARG A 49 -16.49 -32.44 9.46
CA ARG A 49 -15.19 -32.88 10.01
C ARG A 49 -15.45 -33.72 11.28
N PRO A 50 -14.85 -34.91 11.44
CA PRO A 50 -14.98 -35.67 12.67
C PRO A 50 -14.21 -34.99 13.81
N PRO A 51 -14.64 -35.17 15.08
CA PRO A 51 -14.00 -34.55 16.22
C PRO A 51 -12.58 -35.09 16.44
N ILE A 52 -11.61 -34.19 16.54
CA ILE A 52 -10.21 -34.53 16.85
C ILE A 52 -10.14 -34.96 18.32
N LEU A 53 -9.95 -36.26 18.55
CA LEU A 53 -9.59 -36.77 19.87
C LEU A 53 -8.14 -36.36 20.17
N VAL A 54 -7.99 -35.35 21.03
CA VAL A 54 -6.68 -34.94 21.55
C VAL A 54 -6.19 -36.02 22.53
N THR A 55 -5.16 -36.77 22.14
CA THR A 55 -4.45 -37.68 23.02
C THR A 55 -3.60 -36.88 24.02
N LYS A 56 -3.85 -37.09 25.31
CA LYS A 56 -3.02 -36.56 26.41
C LYS A 56 -1.65 -37.24 26.37
N ASN A 57 -0.63 -36.55 25.88
CA ASN A 57 0.70 -36.43 26.51
C ASN A 57 1.72 -35.94 25.49
N GLU A 58 2.05 -34.66 25.56
CA GLU A 58 3.39 -34.15 25.25
C GLU A 58 3.53 -32.83 26.03
N ARG A 59 4.22 -32.89 27.16
CA ARG A 59 4.49 -31.74 28.01
C ARG A 59 5.50 -30.84 27.28
N ARG A 60 5.02 -29.76 26.66
CA ARG A 60 5.87 -28.62 26.29
C ARG A 60 6.43 -27.99 27.56
N PRO A 61 7.72 -27.65 27.63
CA PRO A 61 8.26 -26.94 28.79
C PRO A 61 7.58 -25.58 28.85
N THR A 62 6.77 -25.37 29.89
CA THR A 62 6.20 -24.07 30.21
C THR A 62 7.32 -23.23 30.81
N VAL A 63 8.07 -22.53 29.96
CA VAL A 63 8.84 -21.39 30.42
C VAL A 63 7.79 -20.38 30.90
N ALA A 64 7.79 -20.10 32.21
CA ALA A 64 6.95 -19.08 32.78
C ALA A 64 7.30 -17.74 32.11
N LEU A 65 6.51 -17.34 31.11
CA LEU A 65 6.47 -15.97 30.64
C LEU A 65 5.91 -15.16 31.82
N GLY A 66 6.82 -14.66 32.66
CA GLY A 66 6.48 -13.66 33.66
C GLY A 66 5.72 -12.53 32.97
N TRP A 67 4.84 -11.87 33.71
CA TRP A 67 4.20 -10.63 33.26
C TRP A 67 5.31 -9.59 32.99
N VAL A 68 5.83 -9.58 31.75
CA VAL A 68 6.68 -8.50 31.28
C VAL A 68 5.73 -7.33 31.07
N PRO A 69 5.94 -6.17 31.72
CA PRO A 69 5.17 -4.98 31.40
C PRO A 69 5.27 -4.78 29.90
N ARG A 70 4.15 -4.80 29.17
CA ARG A 70 4.16 -4.50 27.74
C ARG A 70 4.83 -3.13 27.59
N GLN A 71 6.05 -3.12 27.06
CA GLN A 71 6.67 -1.88 26.63
C GLN A 71 5.70 -1.20 25.67
N ARG A 72 5.74 0.13 25.59
CA ARG A 72 4.92 0.86 24.63
C ARG A 72 5.24 0.32 23.24
N THR A 73 4.27 -0.29 22.59
CA THR A 73 4.42 -0.76 21.21
C THR A 73 4.52 0.46 20.31
N GLU A 74 5.60 0.59 19.55
CA GLU A 74 5.78 1.64 18.56
C GLU A 74 5.77 0.99 17.16
N PRO A 75 4.58 0.82 16.55
CA PRO A 75 4.47 0.13 15.28
C PRO A 75 5.05 1.00 14.17
N VAL A 76 5.92 0.39 13.37
CA VAL A 76 6.59 0.99 12.22
C VAL A 76 6.08 0.30 10.95
N PRO A 77 5.61 1.05 9.94
CA PRO A 77 5.26 0.48 8.66
C PRO A 77 6.53 0.06 7.92
N ILE A 78 6.62 -1.22 7.54
CA ILE A 78 7.70 -1.73 6.71
C ILE A 78 7.10 -2.13 5.36
N ARG A 79 7.74 -1.69 4.28
CA ARG A 79 7.40 -2.06 2.91
C ARG A 79 8.56 -2.83 2.28
N LEU A 80 8.27 -4.01 1.74
CA LEU A 80 9.21 -4.82 0.98
C LEU A 80 8.85 -4.73 -0.50
N ASP A 81 9.78 -4.29 -1.33
CA ASP A 81 9.67 -4.30 -2.80
C ASP A 81 11.01 -4.76 -3.39
N LEU A 82 11.20 -6.08 -3.40
CA LEU A 82 12.44 -6.74 -3.78
C LEU A 82 12.26 -7.49 -5.10
N GLU A 83 13.21 -7.32 -6.02
CA GLU A 83 13.25 -8.01 -7.32
C GLU A 83 14.66 -8.56 -7.53
N MET A 84 14.80 -9.90 -7.48
CA MET A 84 16.09 -10.60 -7.58
C MET A 84 15.88 -11.96 -8.25
N ASP A 85 16.80 -12.35 -9.13
CA ASP A 85 16.81 -13.67 -9.80
C ASP A 85 15.48 -14.05 -10.47
N GLY A 86 14.75 -13.06 -11.00
CA GLY A 86 13.43 -13.24 -11.64
C GLY A 86 12.25 -13.34 -10.68
N TYR A 87 12.49 -13.34 -9.36
CA TYR A 87 11.45 -13.32 -8.34
C TYR A 87 11.12 -11.89 -7.91
N LYS A 88 9.85 -11.65 -7.57
CA LYS A 88 9.36 -10.37 -7.04
C LYS A 88 8.65 -10.61 -5.72
N LEU A 89 9.16 -10.00 -4.64
CA LEU A 89 8.51 -9.97 -3.33
C LEU A 89 7.98 -8.56 -3.07
N ARG A 90 6.66 -8.44 -2.93
CA ARG A 90 5.97 -7.20 -2.60
C ARG A 90 5.09 -7.43 -1.39
N ASP A 91 5.43 -6.85 -0.27
CA ASP A 91 4.69 -7.06 0.96
C ASP A 91 4.71 -5.82 1.85
N THR A 92 3.72 -5.70 2.73
CA THR A 92 3.65 -4.64 3.74
C THR A 92 3.30 -5.23 5.09
N LEU A 93 4.02 -4.78 6.12
CA LEU A 93 3.85 -5.27 7.48
C LEU A 93 4.03 -4.16 8.50
N LEU A 94 3.67 -4.45 9.75
CA LEU A 94 3.94 -3.59 10.90
C LEU A 94 4.98 -4.27 11.77
N TRP A 95 6.05 -3.54 12.09
CA TRP A 95 7.13 -4.01 12.95
C TRP A 95 7.17 -3.16 14.21
N ASP A 96 7.23 -3.76 15.40
CA ASP A 96 7.41 -2.98 16.62
C ASP A 96 8.88 -2.58 16.78
N LEU A 97 9.14 -1.28 16.89
CA LEU A 97 10.49 -0.69 16.93
C LEU A 97 11.34 -1.21 18.11
N HIS A 98 10.66 -1.68 19.14
CA HIS A 98 11.23 -2.20 20.39
C HIS A 98 11.16 -3.73 20.50
N ASP A 99 10.75 -4.42 19.43
CA ASP A 99 10.69 -5.88 19.45
C ASP A 99 12.10 -6.48 19.47
N GLU A 100 12.47 -7.07 20.61
CA GLU A 100 13.70 -7.86 20.77
C GLU A 100 13.43 -9.37 20.66
N SER A 101 12.15 -9.78 20.50
CA SER A 101 11.71 -11.18 20.55
C SER A 101 11.75 -11.89 19.20
N LEU A 102 11.60 -11.15 18.10
CA LEU A 102 11.71 -11.66 16.74
C LEU A 102 12.94 -11.06 16.04
N ALA A 103 13.92 -11.89 15.71
CA ALA A 103 15.03 -11.47 14.87
C ALA A 103 14.52 -11.22 13.44
N ALA A 104 14.98 -10.14 12.80
CA ALA A 104 14.64 -9.86 11.40
C ALA A 104 15.09 -11.00 10.47
N GLU A 105 16.15 -11.70 10.88
CA GLU A 105 16.69 -12.90 10.24
C GLU A 105 15.69 -14.06 10.25
N ASP A 106 15.05 -14.33 11.39
CA ASP A 106 14.04 -15.39 11.51
C ASP A 106 12.81 -15.05 10.65
N PHE A 107 12.34 -13.80 10.72
CA PHE A 107 11.24 -13.33 9.87
C PHE A 107 11.57 -13.49 8.38
N ALA A 108 12.78 -13.09 7.97
CA ALA A 108 13.22 -13.21 6.58
C ALA A 108 13.28 -14.66 6.12
N GLU A 109 13.74 -15.59 6.98
CA GLU A 109 13.76 -17.01 6.68
C GLU A 109 12.35 -17.59 6.54
N PHE A 110 11.43 -17.28 7.45
CA PHE A 110 10.03 -17.70 7.35
C PHE A 110 9.36 -17.17 6.09
N THR A 111 9.56 -15.88 5.79
CA THR A 111 9.03 -15.25 4.58
C THR A 111 9.56 -15.95 3.32
N CYS A 112 10.87 -16.24 3.26
CA CYS A 112 11.42 -16.96 2.10
C CYS A 112 10.82 -18.35 1.95
N ARG A 113 10.58 -19.07 3.06
CA ARG A 113 9.94 -20.39 3.03
C ARG A 113 8.46 -20.33 2.63
N ASP A 114 7.72 -19.34 3.11
CA ASP A 114 6.28 -19.21 2.84
C ASP A 114 5.98 -18.84 1.37
N PHE A 115 6.88 -18.07 0.75
CA PHE A 115 6.78 -17.63 -0.65
C PHE A 115 7.66 -18.45 -1.63
N ASP A 116 8.27 -19.54 -1.17
CA ASP A 116 9.19 -20.39 -1.97
C ASP A 116 10.33 -19.57 -2.66
N LEU A 117 10.91 -18.60 -1.95
CA LEU A 117 11.96 -17.72 -2.46
C LEU A 117 13.38 -18.25 -2.14
N PRO A 118 14.39 -17.94 -2.98
CA PRO A 118 15.78 -18.33 -2.71
C PRO A 118 16.34 -17.70 -1.42
N LEU A 119 16.53 -18.50 -0.37
CA LEU A 119 17.01 -18.04 0.94
C LEU A 119 18.35 -17.29 0.85
N SER A 120 19.29 -17.76 0.02
CA SER A 120 20.62 -17.16 -0.14
C SER A 120 20.59 -15.71 -0.62
N THR A 121 19.55 -15.36 -1.39
CA THR A 121 19.43 -14.07 -2.06
C THR A 121 18.45 -13.16 -1.31
N PHE A 122 17.26 -13.67 -0.98
CA PHE A 122 16.18 -12.87 -0.40
C PHE A 122 16.34 -12.65 1.11
N SER A 123 16.81 -13.63 1.88
CA SER A 123 16.96 -13.46 3.33
C SER A 123 17.82 -12.25 3.70
N PRO A 124 19.08 -12.12 3.21
CA PRO A 124 19.90 -10.95 3.54
C PRO A 124 19.32 -9.64 2.99
N ALA A 125 18.59 -9.67 1.87
CA ALA A 125 17.95 -8.49 1.29
C ALA A 125 16.76 -8.00 2.13
N ILE A 126 15.93 -8.91 2.62
CA ILE A 126 14.79 -8.62 3.52
C ILE A 126 15.32 -8.04 4.83
N VAL A 127 16.30 -8.71 5.47
CA VAL A 127 16.91 -8.23 6.72
C VAL A 127 17.45 -6.82 6.56
N LYS A 128 18.23 -6.57 5.50
CA LYS A 128 18.79 -5.25 5.22
C LYS A 128 17.68 -4.20 5.01
N SER A 129 16.62 -4.55 4.27
CA SER A 129 15.51 -3.64 4.01
C SER A 129 14.76 -3.26 5.30
N ILE A 130 14.48 -4.23 6.17
CA ILE A 130 13.82 -4.00 7.46
C ILE A 130 14.72 -3.15 8.35
N GLN A 131 15.99 -3.52 8.53
CA GLN A 131 16.92 -2.79 9.39
C GLN A 131 17.12 -1.34 8.94
N GLN A 132 17.22 -1.11 7.63
CA GLN A 132 17.32 0.25 7.09
C GLN A 132 16.08 1.07 7.41
N GLN A 133 14.88 0.54 7.15
CA GLN A 133 13.63 1.25 7.43
C GLN A 133 13.48 1.52 8.93
N LEU A 134 13.78 0.56 9.80
CA LEU A 134 13.76 0.76 11.25
C LEU A 134 14.70 1.89 11.68
N GLN A 135 15.91 1.95 11.14
CA GLN A 135 16.86 3.02 11.43
C GLN A 135 16.33 4.39 10.98
N GLU A 136 15.77 4.49 9.77
CA GLU A 136 15.16 5.72 9.26
C GLU A 136 13.98 6.19 10.12
N HIS A 137 13.15 5.25 10.59
CA HIS A 137 12.04 5.55 11.49
C HIS A 137 12.51 5.98 12.88
N ARG A 138 13.59 5.39 13.42
CA ARG A 138 14.22 5.84 14.68
C ARG A 138 14.69 7.29 14.59
N GLU A 139 15.33 7.65 13.48
CA GLU A 139 15.78 9.03 13.23
C GLU A 139 14.59 10.00 13.15
N ALA A 140 13.55 9.64 12.40
CA ALA A 140 12.33 10.45 12.30
C ALA A 140 11.62 10.62 13.65
N ALA A 141 11.52 9.55 14.44
CA ALA A 141 10.96 9.59 15.78
C ALA A 141 11.76 10.52 16.71
N ASN A 142 13.10 10.48 16.64
CA ASN A 142 13.96 11.39 17.39
C ASN A 142 13.79 12.85 16.96
N MET A 143 13.69 13.13 15.65
CA MET A 143 13.38 14.48 15.15
C MET A 143 12.05 14.99 15.70
N LEU A 144 11.00 14.17 15.66
CA LEU A 144 9.69 14.53 16.20
C LEU A 144 9.74 14.81 17.70
N ARG A 145 10.46 13.97 18.47
CA ARG A 145 10.66 14.18 19.91
C ARG A 145 11.38 15.50 20.20
N ASN A 146 12.44 15.81 19.47
CA ASN A 146 13.20 17.05 19.62
C ASN A 146 12.38 18.30 19.28
N ALA A 147 11.41 18.18 18.36
CA ALA A 147 10.49 19.26 18.01
C ALA A 147 9.36 19.49 19.02
N GLY A 148 9.33 18.77 20.15
CA GLY A 148 8.26 18.84 21.15
C GLY A 148 7.19 17.75 21.01
N GLY A 149 7.49 16.69 20.25
CA GLY A 149 6.61 15.53 20.04
C GLY A 149 5.47 15.79 19.05
N PRO A 150 4.49 14.88 18.96
CA PRO A 150 3.33 14.99 18.06
C PRO A 150 2.54 16.30 18.25
N ALA A 151 2.51 16.84 19.47
CA ALA A 151 1.82 18.09 19.79
C ALA A 151 2.36 19.30 19.00
N SER A 152 3.63 19.27 18.58
CA SER A 152 4.20 20.31 17.70
C SER A 152 3.45 20.42 16.37
N LEU A 153 2.91 19.29 15.89
CA LEU A 153 2.14 19.15 14.66
C LEU A 153 0.63 19.08 14.91
N ALA A 154 0.15 19.39 16.11
CA ALA A 154 -1.29 19.44 16.39
C ALA A 154 -2.00 20.45 15.47
N GLY A 155 -3.14 20.04 14.91
CA GLY A 155 -3.93 20.82 13.96
C GLY A 155 -3.32 20.91 12.55
N VAL A 156 -2.14 20.32 12.32
CA VAL A 156 -1.58 20.19 10.97
C VAL A 156 -2.25 19.00 10.30
N ARG A 157 -3.06 19.29 9.29
CA ARG A 157 -3.80 18.27 8.54
C ARG A 157 -3.12 18.01 7.22
N ALA A 158 -3.01 16.75 6.87
CA ALA A 158 -2.41 16.28 5.64
C ALA A 158 -3.42 15.53 4.78
N LEU A 159 -3.14 15.49 3.49
CA LEU A 159 -3.89 14.70 2.53
C LEU A 159 -3.24 13.34 2.36
N VAL A 160 -3.95 12.28 2.74
CA VAL A 160 -3.51 10.90 2.54
C VAL A 160 -4.30 10.33 1.36
N LYS A 161 -3.60 9.73 0.39
CA LYS A 161 -4.21 9.13 -0.80
C LYS A 161 -4.04 7.63 -0.75
N LEU A 162 -5.13 6.88 -0.86
CA LEU A 162 -5.12 5.43 -0.92
C LEU A 162 -5.18 5.00 -2.39
N ASP A 163 -4.23 4.17 -2.81
CA ASP A 163 -4.26 3.48 -4.11
C ASP A 163 -3.71 2.06 -3.90
N ILE A 164 -4.63 1.15 -3.56
CA ILE A 164 -4.32 -0.18 -3.06
C ILE A 164 -4.93 -1.20 -4.00
N THR A 165 -4.09 -2.06 -4.56
CA THR A 165 -4.52 -3.17 -5.43
C THR A 165 -4.16 -4.49 -4.75
N ILE A 166 -5.17 -5.29 -4.40
CA ILE A 166 -4.99 -6.62 -3.82
C ILE A 166 -5.78 -7.61 -4.66
N GLY A 167 -5.06 -8.56 -5.29
CA GLY A 167 -5.67 -9.50 -6.23
C GLY A 167 -6.27 -8.76 -7.43
N LEU A 168 -7.59 -8.90 -7.59
CA LEU A 168 -8.36 -8.25 -8.66
C LEU A 168 -9.13 -7.01 -8.19
N LEU A 169 -8.95 -6.58 -6.94
CA LEU A 169 -9.64 -5.41 -6.40
C LEU A 169 -8.69 -4.23 -6.30
N GLN A 170 -9.13 -3.07 -6.79
CA GLN A 170 -8.46 -1.80 -6.59
C GLN A 170 -9.34 -0.87 -5.76
N LEU A 171 -8.79 -0.37 -4.67
CA LEU A 171 -9.34 0.68 -3.84
C LEU A 171 -8.58 1.98 -4.13
N THR A 172 -9.31 3.03 -4.52
CA THR A 172 -8.78 4.39 -4.59
C THR A 172 -9.62 5.33 -3.75
N ASP A 173 -8.98 6.10 -2.87
CA ASP A 173 -9.64 7.10 -2.04
C ASP A 173 -8.66 8.20 -1.63
N GLN A 174 -9.18 9.27 -1.03
CA GLN A 174 -8.42 10.33 -0.43
C GLN A 174 -9.06 10.76 0.89
N ILE A 175 -8.25 10.83 1.93
CA ILE A 175 -8.69 11.16 3.29
C ILE A 175 -7.86 12.30 3.89
N GLU A 176 -8.48 13.08 4.77
CA GLU A 176 -7.80 14.13 5.53
C GLU A 176 -7.33 13.55 6.87
N TRP A 177 -6.04 13.67 7.19
CA TRP A 177 -5.46 13.09 8.39
C TRP A 177 -4.77 14.15 9.25
N ASP A 178 -5.06 14.21 10.55
CA ASP A 178 -4.34 15.10 11.48
C ASP A 178 -3.01 14.46 11.90
N LEU A 179 -1.91 15.18 11.69
CA LEU A 179 -0.54 14.71 11.94
C LEU A 179 -0.11 14.81 13.41
N GLY A 180 -0.86 15.45 14.30
CA GLY A 180 -0.47 15.63 15.70
C GLY A 180 -1.41 14.98 16.71
N GLU A 181 -2.62 14.60 16.30
CA GLU A 181 -3.61 13.98 17.18
C GLU A 181 -3.21 12.56 17.58
N SER A 182 -2.96 12.36 18.87
CA SER A 182 -2.56 11.09 19.47
C SER A 182 -3.66 10.02 19.48
N LYS A 183 -4.93 10.42 19.40
CA LYS A 183 -6.07 9.52 19.37
C LYS A 183 -6.34 8.91 18.00
N ASN A 184 -5.70 9.43 16.95
CA ASN A 184 -5.87 8.92 15.60
C ASN A 184 -5.09 7.61 15.44
N SER A 185 -5.82 6.50 15.31
CA SER A 185 -5.27 5.16 15.10
C SER A 185 -5.54 4.72 13.66
N PRO A 186 -4.49 4.60 12.81
CA PRO A 186 -4.64 4.10 11.43
C PRO A 186 -5.24 2.69 11.37
N ALA A 187 -4.95 1.84 12.35
CA ALA A 187 -5.45 0.47 12.40
C ALA A 187 -6.96 0.43 12.70
N ASP A 188 -7.42 1.19 13.68
CA ASP A 188 -8.86 1.25 14.02
C ASP A 188 -9.67 1.85 12.86
N PHE A 189 -9.13 2.92 12.25
CA PHE A 189 -9.71 3.49 11.03
C PHE A 189 -9.82 2.44 9.92
N ALA A 190 -8.74 1.71 9.62
CA ALA A 190 -8.73 0.72 8.55
C ALA A 190 -9.74 -0.43 8.80
N VAL A 191 -9.89 -0.87 10.05
CA VAL A 191 -10.86 -1.92 10.43
C VAL A 191 -12.29 -1.47 10.15
N ASP A 192 -12.67 -0.28 10.62
CA ASP A 192 -14.02 0.24 10.43
C ASP A 192 -14.29 0.57 8.95
N TYR A 193 -13.31 1.14 8.26
CA TYR A 193 -13.39 1.47 6.84
C TYR A 193 -13.57 0.22 5.96
N VAL A 194 -12.78 -0.84 6.18
CA VAL A 194 -12.93 -2.11 5.46
C VAL A 194 -14.28 -2.77 5.77
N ARG A 195 -14.75 -2.69 7.03
CA ARG A 195 -16.05 -3.23 7.45
C ARG A 195 -17.20 -2.52 6.73
N GLU A 196 -17.16 -1.20 6.65
CA GLU A 196 -18.21 -0.39 6.01
C GLU A 196 -18.27 -0.61 4.49
N LEU A 197 -17.10 -0.78 3.85
CA LEU A 197 -17.00 -1.01 2.41
C LEU A 197 -17.12 -2.49 2.01
N ALA A 198 -17.25 -3.40 2.98
CA ALA A 198 -17.28 -4.85 2.78
C ALA A 198 -16.09 -5.37 1.96
N LEU A 199 -14.90 -4.81 2.20
CA LEU A 199 -13.66 -5.23 1.56
C LEU A 199 -13.07 -6.48 2.24
N PRO A 200 -12.23 -7.25 1.54
CA PRO A 200 -11.45 -8.33 2.15
C PRO A 200 -10.54 -7.82 3.28
N VAL A 201 -10.29 -8.66 4.28
CA VAL A 201 -9.54 -8.27 5.50
C VAL A 201 -8.07 -7.92 5.21
N GLU A 202 -7.54 -8.38 4.08
CA GLU A 202 -6.21 -8.07 3.58
C GLU A 202 -6.04 -6.56 3.31
N PHE A 203 -7.12 -5.82 3.07
CA PHE A 203 -7.06 -4.36 2.93
C PHE A 203 -6.77 -3.66 4.25
N ILE A 204 -7.04 -4.27 5.41
CA ILE A 204 -6.82 -3.63 6.72
C ILE A 204 -5.34 -3.32 6.90
N THR A 205 -4.46 -4.30 6.67
CA THR A 205 -3.00 -4.14 6.84
C THR A 205 -2.44 -3.19 5.78
N ALA A 206 -2.91 -3.29 4.54
CA ALA A 206 -2.49 -2.42 3.45
C ALA A 206 -2.85 -0.94 3.73
N ILE A 207 -4.09 -0.65 4.12
CA ILE A 207 -4.54 0.71 4.46
C ILE A 207 -3.79 1.24 5.68
N THR A 208 -3.64 0.42 6.72
CA THR A 208 -2.91 0.80 7.94
C THR A 208 -1.47 1.20 7.61
N ASN A 209 -0.76 0.36 6.85
CA ASN A 209 0.62 0.61 6.45
C ASN A 209 0.73 1.87 5.57
N ASP A 210 -0.16 2.03 4.59
CA ASP A 210 -0.13 3.17 3.65
C ASP A 210 -0.37 4.52 4.37
N ILE A 211 -1.35 4.59 5.28
CA ILE A 211 -1.58 5.77 6.11
C ILE A 211 -0.35 6.05 6.99
N MET A 212 0.18 5.04 7.67
CA MET A 212 1.33 5.20 8.56
C MET A 212 2.58 5.68 7.83
N GLU A 213 2.86 5.12 6.65
CA GLU A 213 4.01 5.49 5.82
C GLU A 213 3.89 6.94 5.35
N GLN A 214 2.74 7.33 4.79
CA GLN A 214 2.49 8.70 4.33
C GLN A 214 2.59 9.71 5.48
N VAL A 215 1.98 9.41 6.62
CA VAL A 215 2.03 10.28 7.81
C VAL A 215 3.46 10.42 8.33
N ALA A 216 4.21 9.33 8.48
CA ALA A 216 5.60 9.37 8.92
C ALA A 216 6.47 10.18 7.96
N HIS A 217 6.26 10.01 6.65
CA HIS A 217 6.98 10.74 5.62
C HIS A 217 6.71 12.24 5.69
N ILE A 218 5.43 12.65 5.70
CA ILE A 218 5.03 14.06 5.75
C ILE A 218 5.55 14.73 7.03
N ARG A 219 5.46 14.05 8.18
CA ARG A 219 6.03 14.53 9.45
C ARG A 219 7.53 14.78 9.31
N ARG A 220 8.29 13.81 8.81
CA ARG A 220 9.74 13.93 8.63
C ARG A 220 10.09 15.10 7.70
N ALA A 221 9.41 15.21 6.58
CA ALA A 221 9.67 16.26 5.59
C ALA A 221 9.41 17.67 6.15
N LEU A 222 8.28 17.86 6.83
CA LEU A 222 7.95 19.13 7.49
C LEU A 222 8.99 19.52 8.56
N LEU A 223 9.44 18.57 9.36
CA LEU A 223 10.39 18.83 10.44
C LEU A 223 11.80 19.12 9.91
N LEU A 224 12.19 18.49 8.81
CA LEU A 224 13.51 18.68 8.21
C LEU A 224 13.64 20.03 7.50
N VAL A 225 12.63 20.39 6.70
CA VAL A 225 12.60 21.66 5.94
C VAL A 225 12.23 22.85 6.85
N GLY A 226 11.43 22.58 7.87
CA GLY A 226 10.78 23.59 8.69
C GLY A 226 9.49 24.12 8.05
N TYR A 227 8.65 24.66 8.91
CA TYR A 227 7.38 25.28 8.53
C TYR A 227 7.06 26.44 9.48
N SER A 228 6.25 27.37 9.01
CA SER A 228 5.64 28.43 9.83
C SER A 228 4.16 28.19 10.01
N LYS A 229 3.62 28.67 11.14
CA LYS A 229 2.18 28.65 11.45
C LYS A 229 1.70 30.10 11.54
N ASP A 230 0.77 30.48 10.66
CA ASP A 230 0.13 31.79 10.71
C ASP A 230 -0.78 31.90 11.95
N SER A 231 -1.16 33.12 12.34
CA SER A 231 -2.10 33.36 13.45
C SER A 231 -3.46 32.67 13.29
N ASN A 232 -3.83 32.35 12.03
CA ASN A 232 -5.06 31.63 11.69
C ASN A 232 -4.89 30.10 11.69
N GLY A 233 -3.76 29.58 12.18
CA GLY A 233 -3.46 28.14 12.24
C GLY A 233 -3.05 27.51 10.91
N THR A 234 -2.94 28.29 9.83
CA THR A 234 -2.49 27.81 8.52
C THR A 234 -1.00 27.49 8.57
N VAL A 235 -0.65 26.27 8.17
CA VAL A 235 0.74 25.81 8.10
C VAL A 235 1.30 26.10 6.72
N ARG A 236 2.47 26.72 6.68
CA ARG A 236 3.22 27.00 5.45
C ARG A 236 4.59 26.33 5.56
N PRO A 237 4.81 25.21 4.85
CA PRO A 237 6.15 24.63 4.73
C PRO A 237 7.10 25.62 4.06
N HIS A 238 8.38 25.64 4.44
CA HIS A 238 9.35 26.50 3.75
C HIS A 238 9.61 26.03 2.30
N ASP A 239 9.46 24.74 2.04
CA ASP A 239 9.50 24.18 0.69
C ASP A 239 8.08 24.19 0.06
N PRO A 240 7.85 24.94 -1.02
CA PRO A 240 6.55 24.99 -1.69
C PRO A 240 6.10 23.64 -2.26
N GLU A 241 7.01 22.70 -2.50
CA GLU A 241 6.66 21.35 -2.97
C GLU A 241 5.86 20.53 -1.96
N LEU A 242 5.96 20.86 -0.66
CA LEU A 242 5.21 20.19 0.41
C LEU A 242 3.80 20.78 0.60
N GLN A 243 3.52 21.95 0.05
CA GLN A 243 2.24 22.65 0.23
C GLN A 243 1.02 21.83 -0.23
N PRO A 244 1.03 21.06 -1.34
CA PRO A 244 -0.10 20.24 -1.76
C PRO A 244 -0.44 19.09 -0.80
N LEU A 245 0.51 18.68 0.04
CA LEU A 245 0.32 17.62 1.03
C LEU A 245 -0.36 18.13 2.30
N ILE A 246 -0.35 19.45 2.54
CA ILE A 246 -0.87 20.08 3.76
C ILE A 246 -2.14 20.86 3.47
N LEU A 247 -3.15 20.64 4.30
CA LEU A 247 -4.46 21.25 4.17
C LEU A 247 -4.55 22.55 5.00
N PRO A 248 -5.29 23.56 4.51
CA PRO A 248 -5.52 24.79 5.26
C PRO A 248 -6.37 24.53 6.51
N ALA A 249 -6.43 25.51 7.41
CA ALA A 249 -7.33 25.46 8.56
C ALA A 249 -8.80 25.30 8.10
N LEU A 250 -9.58 24.55 8.89
CA LEU A 250 -11.00 24.34 8.62
C LEU A 250 -11.76 25.66 8.71
N LYS A 251 -12.45 26.03 7.64
CA LYS A 251 -13.35 27.19 7.62
C LYS A 251 -14.79 26.85 8.04
N GLY A 252 -15.14 25.57 8.01
CA GLY A 252 -16.47 25.06 8.32
C GLY A 252 -16.50 23.54 8.32
N THR A 253 -17.66 22.97 8.64
CA THR A 253 -17.85 21.52 8.79
C THR A 253 -18.31 20.82 7.50
N ARG A 254 -18.78 21.57 6.50
CA ARG A 254 -19.25 21.03 5.22
C ARG A 254 -18.14 21.11 4.19
N ARG A 255 -17.89 19.99 3.50
CA ARG A 255 -17.01 19.95 2.33
C ARG A 255 -17.68 20.66 1.15
N ASP A 256 -16.86 21.26 0.29
CA ASP A 256 -17.31 21.80 -0.98
C ASP A 256 -17.88 20.66 -1.85
N PRO A 257 -19.11 20.77 -2.36
CA PRO A 257 -19.68 19.77 -3.27
C PRO A 257 -18.80 19.44 -4.48
N ASN A 258 -17.97 20.39 -4.94
CA ASN A 258 -17.08 20.16 -6.08
C ASN A 258 -15.93 19.20 -5.75
N THR A 259 -15.48 19.14 -4.51
CA THR A 259 -14.40 18.24 -4.07
C THR A 259 -14.92 16.93 -3.48
N LEU A 260 -16.24 16.80 -3.29
CA LEU A 260 -16.83 15.63 -2.63
C LEU A 260 -16.45 14.30 -3.32
N ASN A 261 -16.41 14.29 -4.65
CA ASN A 261 -16.05 13.10 -5.44
C ASN A 261 -14.62 12.64 -5.19
N ASP A 262 -13.69 13.57 -4.89
CA ASP A 262 -12.30 13.23 -4.63
C ASP A 262 -12.11 12.51 -3.28
N PHE A 263 -13.03 12.74 -2.33
CA PHE A 263 -13.04 12.12 -0.99
C PHE A 263 -14.12 11.02 -0.90
N THR A 264 -14.45 10.40 -2.02
CA THR A 264 -15.39 9.28 -2.09
C THR A 264 -14.61 8.03 -2.49
N PRO A 265 -14.68 6.94 -1.72
CA PRO A 265 -13.98 5.72 -2.05
C PRO A 265 -14.52 5.10 -3.34
N ILE A 266 -13.61 4.71 -4.23
CA ILE A 266 -13.91 4.00 -5.46
C ILE A 266 -13.28 2.63 -5.37
N ILE A 267 -14.10 1.60 -5.56
CA ILE A 267 -13.69 0.19 -5.57
C ILE A 267 -13.96 -0.35 -6.97
N LEU A 268 -12.92 -0.86 -7.63
CA LEU A 268 -12.99 -1.43 -8.96
C LEU A 268 -12.58 -2.90 -8.92
N GLU A 269 -13.36 -3.74 -9.60
CA GLU A 269 -12.92 -5.07 -10.01
C GLU A 269 -12.13 -4.91 -11.32
N LEU A 270 -10.88 -5.37 -11.30
CA LEU A 270 -9.95 -5.31 -12.40
C LEU A 270 -9.86 -6.64 -13.11
N ASP A 271 -9.71 -6.60 -14.43
CA ASP A 271 -9.34 -7.78 -15.19
C ASP A 271 -7.85 -8.13 -14.96
N PRO A 272 -7.46 -9.41 -15.05
CA PRO A 272 -6.05 -9.82 -14.89
C PRO A 272 -5.09 -9.06 -15.83
N VAL A 273 -5.55 -8.71 -17.04
CA VAL A 273 -4.78 -7.92 -18.02
C VAL A 273 -4.58 -6.48 -17.54
N GLU A 274 -5.57 -5.91 -16.84
CA GLU A 274 -5.47 -4.56 -16.28
C GLU A 274 -4.51 -4.55 -15.09
N VAL A 275 -4.57 -5.56 -14.24
CA VAL A 275 -3.61 -5.76 -13.14
C VAL A 275 -2.18 -5.82 -13.70
N GLU A 276 -1.94 -6.63 -14.73
CA GLU A 276 -0.62 -6.72 -15.36
C GLU A 276 -0.17 -5.36 -15.94
N LYS A 277 -1.07 -4.62 -16.59
CA LYS A 277 -0.76 -3.26 -17.09
C LYS A 277 -0.40 -2.30 -15.96
N ILE A 278 -1.10 -2.36 -14.83
CA ILE A 278 -0.81 -1.55 -13.65
C ILE A 278 0.58 -1.89 -13.11
N GLU A 279 0.91 -3.18 -12.98
CA GLU A 279 2.22 -3.64 -12.53
C GLU A 279 3.34 -3.20 -13.48
N GLN A 280 3.16 -3.37 -14.80
CA GLN A 280 4.13 -2.95 -15.80
C GLN A 280 4.32 -1.42 -15.80
N SER A 281 3.24 -0.65 -15.68
CA SER A 281 3.30 0.82 -15.61
C SER A 281 4.11 1.26 -14.39
N ARG A 282 3.85 0.63 -13.24
CA ARG A 282 4.57 0.87 -11.98
C ARG A 282 6.06 0.53 -12.10
N ASP A 283 6.40 -0.60 -12.70
CA ASP A 283 7.80 -1.01 -12.91
C ASP A 283 8.55 -0.02 -13.82
N ARG A 284 7.88 0.49 -14.86
CA ARG A 284 8.43 1.56 -15.72
C ARG A 284 8.67 2.84 -14.92
N GLU A 285 7.74 3.21 -14.05
CA GLU A 285 7.87 4.39 -13.21
C GLU A 285 8.99 4.25 -12.17
N ALA A 286 9.09 3.10 -11.50
CA ALA A 286 10.17 2.78 -10.58
C ALA A 286 11.55 2.86 -11.26
N ARG A 287 11.67 2.32 -12.48
CA ARG A 287 12.89 2.44 -13.31
C ARG A 287 13.18 3.89 -13.70
N ARG A 288 12.16 4.68 -14.03
CA ARG A 288 12.31 6.12 -14.33
C ARG A 288 12.87 6.88 -13.12
N LYS A 289 12.31 6.64 -11.93
CA LYS A 289 12.76 7.27 -10.67
C LYS A 289 14.21 6.92 -10.35
N ARG A 290 14.60 5.64 -10.44
CA ARG A 290 16.00 5.18 -10.26
C ARG A 290 16.99 5.86 -11.22
N ARG A 291 16.55 6.24 -12.42
CA ARG A 291 17.39 6.98 -13.39
C ARG A 291 17.49 8.47 -13.07
N GLN A 292 16.41 9.10 -12.59
CA GLN A 292 16.39 10.52 -12.24
C GLN A 292 17.26 10.84 -11.01
N THR A 293 17.33 9.93 -10.04
CA THR A 293 18.14 10.11 -8.82
C THR A 293 19.66 9.95 -9.05
N ARG A 294 20.09 9.29 -10.13
CA ARG A 294 21.52 9.08 -10.45
C ARG A 294 22.27 10.34 -10.89
N GLY A 295 21.58 11.45 -11.22
CA GLY A 295 22.20 12.68 -11.74
C GLY A 295 22.26 13.86 -10.75
N ARG A 296 21.61 13.79 -9.60
CA ARG A 296 21.64 14.84 -8.57
C ARG A 296 22.46 14.35 -7.39
N ARG A 297 23.55 15.06 -7.03
CA ARG A 297 24.29 14.77 -5.80
C ARG A 297 23.31 14.82 -4.62
N PRO A 298 23.34 13.86 -3.68
CA PRO A 298 22.60 14.00 -2.45
C PRO A 298 23.21 15.20 -1.72
N VAL A 299 22.42 16.24 -1.51
CA VAL A 299 22.67 17.12 -0.37
C VAL A 299 22.55 16.22 0.86
N GLU A 300 23.51 16.29 1.77
CA GLU A 300 23.59 15.43 2.95
C GLU A 300 22.22 15.35 3.66
N GLY A 301 21.70 14.13 3.79
CA GLY A 301 20.43 13.87 4.47
C GLY A 301 19.20 14.03 3.59
N ILE A 302 18.66 12.88 3.17
CA ILE A 302 17.26 12.69 2.75
C ILE A 302 16.97 13.10 1.30
N SER A 303 16.76 12.09 0.45
CA SER A 303 16.09 12.26 -0.83
C SER A 303 14.62 12.61 -0.57
N MET A 304 14.33 13.86 -0.22
CA MET A 304 12.97 14.41 -0.08
C MET A 304 12.20 14.41 -1.42
N VAL A 305 12.91 14.20 -2.52
CA VAL A 305 12.46 14.47 -3.90
C VAL A 305 11.55 13.37 -4.47
N ASN A 306 11.27 12.28 -3.74
CA ASN A 306 10.57 11.13 -4.32
C ASN A 306 9.05 11.10 -4.06
N TRP A 307 8.53 11.97 -3.20
CA TRP A 307 7.10 12.01 -2.82
C TRP A 307 6.40 13.33 -3.15
N THR A 308 7.16 14.42 -3.38
CA THR A 308 6.58 15.72 -3.75
C THR A 308 6.01 15.74 -5.17
N HIS A 309 6.47 14.83 -6.04
CA HIS A 309 6.02 14.74 -7.44
C HIS A 309 5.21 13.48 -7.76
N ILE A 310 5.05 12.54 -6.83
CA ILE A 310 4.44 11.24 -7.10
C ILE A 310 3.42 10.96 -6.00
N SER A 311 2.20 10.59 -6.40
CA SER A 311 1.25 9.88 -5.55
C SER A 311 1.97 8.83 -4.68
N PRO A 312 1.47 8.56 -3.47
CA PRO A 312 2.02 7.49 -2.63
C PRO A 312 2.22 6.19 -3.45
N PRO A 313 3.27 5.41 -3.15
CA PRO A 313 3.55 4.18 -3.85
C PRO A 313 2.33 3.28 -3.75
N LYS A 314 1.77 2.93 -4.91
CA LYS A 314 0.63 2.01 -4.97
C LYS A 314 0.97 0.73 -4.23
N THR A 315 0.10 0.31 -3.33
CA THR A 315 0.29 -0.94 -2.59
C THR A 315 -0.22 -2.08 -3.46
N ILE A 316 0.69 -2.99 -3.84
CA ILE A 316 0.36 -4.26 -4.52
C ILE A 316 1.03 -5.36 -3.73
N LEU A 317 0.26 -6.29 -3.21
CA LEU A 317 0.77 -7.41 -2.42
C LEU A 317 0.99 -8.63 -3.30
N THR A 318 2.11 -9.33 -3.10
CA THR A 318 2.32 -10.66 -3.67
C THR A 318 1.25 -11.59 -3.08
N PRO A 319 0.40 -12.21 -3.90
CA PRO A 319 -0.64 -13.09 -3.39
C PRO A 319 0.02 -14.29 -2.69
N LEU A 320 -0.29 -14.50 -1.42
CA LEU A 320 -0.01 -15.78 -0.78
C LEU A 320 -0.84 -16.82 -1.51
N SER A 321 -0.17 -17.84 -2.06
CA SER A 321 -0.86 -19.07 -2.47
C SER A 321 -1.42 -19.70 -1.20
N TYR A 322 -2.63 -19.32 -0.80
CA TYR A 322 -3.37 -20.03 0.24
C TYR A 322 -3.28 -21.51 -0.11
N ARG A 323 -2.74 -22.35 0.78
CA ARG A 323 -2.74 -23.80 0.61
C ARG A 323 -4.15 -24.27 0.25
N GLY A 324 -4.41 -24.46 -1.06
CA GLY A 324 -5.72 -24.81 -1.62
C GLY A 324 -6.27 -23.88 -2.72
N SER A 325 -5.68 -22.71 -2.99
CA SER A 325 -6.08 -21.85 -4.12
C SER A 325 -5.21 -22.14 -5.34
N LEU A 326 -5.85 -22.50 -6.47
CA LEU A 326 -5.23 -22.76 -7.77
C LEU A 326 -4.70 -21.46 -8.42
N HIS A 327 -3.84 -20.71 -7.74
CA HIS A 327 -3.11 -19.59 -8.31
C HIS A 327 -1.61 -19.81 -8.15
N ARG A 328 -1.10 -20.87 -8.80
CA ARG A 328 0.33 -20.95 -9.11
C ARG A 328 0.61 -19.92 -10.19
N MET A 329 1.05 -18.73 -9.81
CA MET A 329 1.74 -17.79 -10.69
C MET A 329 2.99 -17.23 -10.00
N LEU A 330 3.91 -18.13 -9.67
CA LEU A 330 5.33 -17.79 -9.74
C LEU A 330 5.80 -18.24 -11.13
N GLY A 331 5.54 -17.40 -12.13
CA GLY A 331 6.11 -17.57 -13.45
C GLY A 331 7.57 -17.13 -13.37
N ARG A 332 8.49 -18.10 -13.40
CA ARG A 332 9.86 -17.85 -13.86
C ARG A 332 9.71 -17.12 -15.20
N ILE A 333 10.27 -15.92 -15.32
CA ILE A 333 10.42 -15.28 -16.63
C ILE A 333 11.37 -16.20 -17.38
N GLU A 334 10.81 -17.09 -18.20
CA GLU A 334 11.60 -17.90 -19.13
C GLU A 334 12.18 -16.94 -20.16
N ASP A 335 13.51 -16.91 -20.23
CA ASP A 335 14.22 -16.28 -21.32
C ASP A 335 13.79 -17.00 -22.61
N ASP A 336 13.16 -16.26 -23.52
CA ASP A 336 12.77 -16.72 -24.86
C ASP A 336 14.06 -16.95 -25.69
N GLU A 337 14.78 -18.04 -25.39
CA GLU A 337 15.77 -18.59 -26.30
C GLU A 337 15.03 -19.30 -27.42
N THR A 338 14.76 -18.54 -28.48
CA THR A 338 14.36 -19.09 -29.77
C THR A 338 15.45 -20.05 -30.26
N THR A 339 15.25 -21.35 -30.02
CA THR A 339 15.93 -22.42 -30.73
C THR A 339 15.39 -22.45 -32.15
N ASP A 340 16.11 -21.86 -33.12
CA ASP A 340 15.90 -22.18 -34.52
C ASP A 340 17.04 -23.08 -34.99
N SER A 341 16.68 -24.33 -35.27
CA SER A 341 17.60 -25.36 -35.72
C SER A 341 17.67 -25.38 -37.24
N THR A 342 18.89 -25.27 -37.75
CA THR A 342 19.38 -25.93 -38.97
C THR A 342 19.00 -25.31 -40.32
N THR A 343 19.98 -24.70 -40.99
CA THR A 343 20.37 -25.11 -42.36
C THR A 343 21.82 -24.70 -42.63
N THR A 344 22.59 -25.70 -43.04
CA THR A 344 23.97 -25.66 -43.50
C THR A 344 24.16 -24.79 -44.74
N ARG A 345 25.21 -23.95 -44.78
CA ARG A 345 26.02 -23.76 -46.00
C ARG A 345 27.40 -23.15 -45.74
N THR A 346 28.37 -23.99 -46.07
CA THR A 346 29.81 -23.81 -46.23
C THR A 346 30.17 -22.56 -47.06
N THR A 347 31.07 -21.70 -46.56
CA THR A 347 32.02 -20.95 -47.42
C THR A 347 33.27 -20.49 -46.67
N THR A 348 34.35 -21.24 -46.91
CA THR A 348 35.76 -20.86 -47.06
C THR A 348 36.24 -19.46 -46.63
N ARG A 349 37.17 -19.51 -45.66
CA ARG A 349 38.24 -18.56 -45.34
C ARG A 349 39.08 -18.20 -46.60
N SER A 350 39.26 -16.91 -46.87
CA SER A 350 40.36 -16.41 -47.70
C SER A 350 40.90 -15.11 -47.12
N ARG A 351 42.11 -15.20 -46.55
CA ARG A 351 43.00 -14.07 -46.26
C ARG A 351 43.47 -13.51 -47.59
N ARG A 352 43.38 -12.19 -47.78
CA ARG A 352 44.26 -11.51 -48.74
C ARG A 352 44.83 -10.24 -48.14
N SER A 353 46.13 -10.32 -47.90
CA SER A 353 47.05 -9.19 -47.75
C SER A 353 47.09 -8.37 -49.04
N LYS A 354 47.33 -7.06 -48.88
CA LYS A 354 48.05 -6.12 -49.74
C LYS A 354 47.60 -4.70 -49.32
N LYS A 355 48.45 -3.70 -49.24
CA LYS A 355 49.89 -3.55 -49.32
C LYS A 355 50.16 -2.13 -48.82
#